data_AF-A5N3Q9-F1
#
_entry.id   AF-A5N3Q9-F1
#
_cell.length_a   1.000
_cell.length_b   1.000
_cell.length_c   1.000
_cell.angle_alpha   90.00
_cell.angle_beta   90.00
_cell.angle_gamma   90.00
#
_symmetry.space_group_name_H-M   'P 1'
#
loop_
_entity.id
_entity.type
_entity.pdbx_description
1 polymer ?
#
loop_
_entity_poly.entity_id
_entity_poly.type
_entity_poly.pdbx_seq_one_letter_code
_entity_poly.pdbx_strand_id
1 'polypeptide(L)' 'MTFKDIMKYIESEYSIINYTPCKVCGGNYIVKYSNEILIDDIPYDICHCVCSSCGYEKIFQFCAPFVKETLPVNIRAILN' A
#
# COMPACT_ATOMS: atom_id res chain seq x y z
N MET A 1 9.49 -9.43 11.88
CA MET A 1 10.06 -8.11 11.51
C MET A 1 9.96 -7.17 12.69
N THR A 2 10.92 -6.27 12.88
CA THR A 2 10.78 -5.22 13.90
C THR A 2 9.91 -4.08 13.36
N PHE A 3 9.35 -3.24 14.23
CA PHE A 3 8.63 -2.03 13.81
C PHE A 3 9.46 -1.16 12.86
N LYS A 4 10.78 -1.05 13.11
CA LYS A 4 11.71 -0.32 12.25
C LYS A 4 11.81 -0.91 10.85
N ASP A 5 11.78 -2.24 10.73
CA ASP A 5 11.81 -2.90 9.42
C ASP A 5 10.50 -2.67 8.67
N ILE A 6 9.37 -2.72 9.36
CA ILE A 6 8.05 -2.44 8.79
C ILE A 6 7.97 -1.00 8.27
N MET A 7 8.42 -0.01 9.06
CA MET A 7 8.44 1.38 8.61
C MET A 7 9.29 1.59 7.34
N LYS A 8 10.43 0.88 7.23
CA LYS A 8 11.26 0.94 6.00
C LYS A 8 10.54 0.38 4.78
N TYR A 9 9.74 -0.68 4.93
CA TYR A 9 8.90 -1.18 3.84
C TYR A 9 7.91 -0.11 3.39
N ILE A 10 7.16 0.48 4.33
CA ILE A 10 6.18 1.53 4.04
C ILE A 10 6.86 2.73 3.38
N GLU A 11 7.96 3.23 3.93
CA GLU A 11 8.75 4.32 3.33
C GLU A 11 9.19 4.01 1.89
N SER A 12 9.57 2.76 1.60
CA SER A 12 9.94 2.35 0.25
C SER A 12 8.77 2.39 -0.74
N GLU A 13 7.55 2.05 -0.31
CA GLU A 13 6.34 2.06 -1.13
C GLU A 13 5.97 3.50 -1.50
N TYR A 14 5.95 4.40 -0.51
CA TYR A 14 5.73 5.83 -0.72
C TYR A 14 6.81 6.46 -1.60
N SER A 15 8.07 6.03 -1.46
CA SER A 15 9.14 6.46 -2.37
C SER A 15 8.83 6.10 -3.82
N ILE A 16 8.43 4.85 -4.08
CA ILE A 16 8.05 4.40 -5.42
C ILE A 16 6.87 5.21 -5.97
N ILE A 17 5.84 5.44 -5.17
CA ILE A 17 4.67 6.25 -5.57
C ILE A 17 5.11 7.67 -5.95
N ASN A 18 5.90 8.31 -5.09
CA ASN A 18 6.32 9.71 -5.26
C ASN A 18 7.26 9.90 -6.45
N TYR A 19 8.09 8.91 -6.78
CA TYR A 19 8.98 8.95 -7.95
C TYR A 19 8.33 8.46 -9.24
N THR A 20 7.12 7.92 -9.20
CA THR A 20 6.40 7.50 -10.39
C THR A 20 5.63 8.69 -10.99
N PRO A 21 6.04 9.23 -12.15
CA PRO A 21 5.31 10.32 -12.78
C PRO A 21 3.93 9.86 -13.28
N CYS A 22 2.97 10.77 -13.28
CA CYS A 22 1.67 10.56 -13.86
C CYS A 22 1.81 10.27 -15.35
N LYS A 23 1.25 9.15 -15.82
CA LYS A 23 1.34 8.75 -17.23
C LYS A 23 0.59 9.68 -18.19
N VAL A 24 -0.28 10.53 -17.66
CA VAL A 24 -1.09 11.47 -18.46
C VAL A 24 -0.41 12.83 -18.56
N CYS A 25 0.03 13.40 -17.44
CA CYS A 25 0.54 14.79 -17.40
C CYS A 25 1.97 14.93 -16.86
N GLY A 26 2.63 13.83 -16.48
CA GLY A 26 3.97 13.84 -15.87
C GLY A 26 4.03 14.36 -14.43
N GLY A 27 2.91 14.77 -13.84
CA GLY A 27 2.82 15.28 -12.46
C GLY A 27 2.94 14.18 -11.39
N ASN A 28 2.74 14.54 -10.12
CA ASN A 28 2.95 13.61 -9.00
C ASN A 28 1.63 12.93 -8.58
N TYR A 29 1.73 11.69 -8.12
CA TYR A 29 0.63 11.01 -7.43
C TYR A 29 0.64 11.31 -5.94
N ILE A 30 -0.56 11.37 -5.34
CA ILE A 30 -0.77 11.37 -3.89
C ILE A 30 -1.66 10.19 -3.52
N VAL A 31 -1.42 9.60 -2.35
CA VAL A 31 -2.25 8.50 -1.82
C VAL A 31 -3.55 9.09 -1.25
N LYS A 32 -4.71 8.62 -1.73
CA LYS A 32 -6.02 8.97 -1.15
C LYS A 32 -6.32 8.08 0.06
N TYR A 33 -6.12 6.77 -0.11
CA TYR A 33 -6.28 5.76 0.93
C TYR A 33 -5.49 4.51 0.53
N SER A 34 -5.20 3.67 1.52
CA SER A 34 -4.60 2.36 1.32
C SER A 34 -5.32 1.31 2.17
N ASN A 35 -5.19 0.05 1.77
CA ASN A 35 -5.77 -1.08 2.48
C ASN A 35 -4.96 -2.34 2.23
N GLU A 36 -4.83 -3.17 3.27
CA GLU A 36 -4.16 -4.46 3.17
C GLU A 36 -5.14 -5.56 2.74
N ILE A 37 -4.77 -6.36 1.74
CA ILE A 37 -5.57 -7.50 1.26
C ILE A 37 -4.72 -8.75 1.11
N LEU A 38 -5.36 -9.92 1.15
CA LEU A 38 -4.73 -11.19 0.79
C LEU A 38 -5.12 -11.55 -0.65
N ILE A 39 -4.12 -11.75 -1.51
CA ILE A 39 -4.28 -12.32 -2.85
C ILE A 39 -3.49 -13.63 -2.85
N ASP A 40 -4.16 -14.76 -3.06
CA ASP A 40 -3.55 -16.10 -3.04
C ASP A 40 -2.70 -16.35 -1.78
N ASP A 41 -3.25 -16.02 -0.61
CA ASP A 41 -2.59 -16.12 0.71
C ASP A 41 -1.32 -15.25 0.87
N ILE A 42 -1.07 -14.31 -0.04
CA ILE A 42 0.02 -13.34 0.04
C ILE A 42 -0.57 -11.96 0.38
N PRO A 43 -0.08 -11.29 1.44
CA PRO A 43 -0.53 -9.96 1.80
C PRO A 43 0.03 -8.91 0.85
N TYR A 44 -0.82 -7.97 0.49
CA TYR A 44 -0.49 -6.81 -0.31
C TYR A 44 -1.03 -5.54 0.35
N ASP A 45 -0.26 -4.45 0.27
CA ASP A 45 -0.78 -3.10 0.47
C ASP A 45 -1.22 -2.53 -0.88
N ILE A 46 -2.48 -2.10 -0.95
CA ILE A 46 -3.10 -1.53 -2.13
C ILE A 46 -3.27 -0.04 -1.90
N CYS A 47 -2.45 0.77 -2.57
CA CYS A 47 -2.51 2.22 -2.47
C CYS A 47 -3.34 2.79 -3.62
N HIS A 48 -4.46 3.42 -3.30
CA HIS A 48 -5.28 4.15 -4.26
C HIS A 48 -4.78 5.58 -4.38
N CYS A 49 -4.17 5.90 -5.52
CA CYS A 49 -3.53 7.18 -5.75
C CYS A 49 -4.26 8.02 -6.79
N VAL A 50 -4.16 9.34 -6.64
CA VAL A 50 -4.66 10.33 -7.61
C VAL A 50 -3.54 11.28 -7.98
N CYS A 51 -3.45 11.67 -9.25
CA CYS A 51 -2.52 12.71 -9.66
C CYS A 51 -3.01 14.07 -9.12
N SER A 52 -2.16 14.76 -8.37
CA SER A 52 -2.51 16.06 -7.79
C SER A 52 -2.68 17.17 -8.85
N SER A 53 -2.17 16.97 -10.07
CA SER A 53 -2.24 17.95 -11.15
C SER A 53 -3.42 17.76 -12.11
N CYS A 54 -3.75 16.51 -12.47
CA CYS A 54 -4.78 16.23 -13.49
C CYS A 54 -5.92 15.33 -13.00
N GLY A 55 -5.89 14.85 -11.77
CA GLY A 55 -6.93 13.98 -11.21
C GLY A 55 -6.91 12.54 -11.72
N TYR A 56 -5.95 12.15 -12.57
CA TYR A 56 -5.85 10.78 -13.06
C TYR A 56 -5.59 9.79 -11.92
N GLU A 57 -6.40 8.73 -11.83
CA GLU A 57 -6.30 7.72 -10.78
C GLU A 57 -5.41 6.55 -11.18
N LYS A 58 -4.64 6.04 -10.22
CA LYS A 58 -3.76 4.87 -10.39
C LYS A 58 -3.72 4.08 -9.09
N ILE A 59 -3.78 2.76 -9.22
CA ILE A 59 -3.56 1.84 -8.10
C ILE A 59 -2.11 1.37 -8.14
N PHE A 60 -1.46 1.38 -6.98
CA PHE A 60 -0.19 0.70 -6.75
C PHE A 60 -0.43 -0.50 -5.83
N GLN A 61 0.28 -1.59 -6.11
CA GLN A 61 0.18 -2.83 -5.36
C GLN A 61 1.59 -3.21 -4.91
N PHE A 62 1.77 -3.34 -3.60
CA PHE A 62 3.05 -3.70 -2.98
C PHE A 62 2.87 -4.96 -2.13
N CYS A 63 3.86 -5.85 -2.17
CA CYS A 63 3.84 -7.01 -1.29
C CYS A 63 4.07 -6.54 0.15
N ALA A 64 3.17 -6.90 1.07
CA ALA A 64 3.17 -6.47 2.45
C ALA A 64 3.41 -7.66 3.41
N PRO A 65 4.58 -8.32 3.35
CA PRO A 65 4.85 -9.56 4.09
C PRO A 65 4.74 -9.42 5.61
N PHE A 66 4.83 -8.19 6.12
CA PHE A 66 4.68 -7.84 7.53
C PHE A 66 3.25 -8.02 8.08
N VAL A 67 2.21 -8.02 7.23
CA VAL A 67 0.81 -8.17 7.67
C VAL A 67 0.53 -9.54 8.29
N LYS A 68 1.28 -10.58 7.89
CA LYS A 68 1.19 -11.91 8.53
C LYS A 68 1.71 -11.92 9.97
N GLU A 69 2.56 -10.96 10.33
CA GLU A 69 3.18 -10.88 11.67
C GLU A 69 2.40 -9.96 12.62
N THR A 70 1.56 -9.06 12.09
CA THR A 70 0.80 -8.07 12.89
C THR A 70 -0.62 -8.50 13.23
N LEU A 71 -1.11 -9.63 12.71
CA LEU A 71 -2.39 -10.22 13.13
C LEU A 71 -2.20 -11.05 14.41
N PRO A 72 -2.60 -10.58 15.61
CA PRO A 72 -2.85 -11.50 16.70
C PRO A 72 -3.97 -12.46 16.26
N VAL A 73 -3.78 -13.75 16.56
CA VAL A 73 -4.59 -14.92 16.18
C VAL A 73 -6.11 -14.79 16.46
N ASN A 74 -6.57 -13.72 17.12
CA ASN A 74 -7.91 -13.58 17.67
C ASN A 74 -8.96 -12.84 16.81
N ILE A 75 -8.69 -12.48 15.55
CA ILE A 75 -9.72 -11.88 14.67
C ILE A 75 -10.62 -12.94 14.00
N ARG A 76 -10.26 -14.23 14.06
CA ARG A 76 -11.13 -15.33 13.60
C ARG A 76 -12.46 -15.43 14.37
N ALA A 77 -12.61 -14.73 15.50
CA ALA A 77 -13.82 -14.74 16.32
C ALA A 77 -14.89 -13.69 15.93
N ILE A 78 -14.61 -12.77 14.98
CA ILE A 78 -15.55 -11.67 14.63
C ILE A 78 -16.25 -11.89 13.27
N LEU A 79 -15.97 -12.99 12.58
CA LEU A 79 -16.64 -13.36 11.32
C LEU A 79 -17.56 -14.59 11.47
N ASN A 80 -18.21 -14.76 12.63
CA ASN A 80 -19.34 -15.67 12.81
C ASN A 80 -20.59 -14.90 13.22
#